data_AF-A0A3C1LNL3-F1
#
_entry.id   AF-A0A3C1LNL3-F1
#
_cell.length_a   1.000
_cell.length_b   1.000
_cell.length_c   1.000
_cell.angle_alpha   90.00
_cell.angle_beta   90.00
_cell.angle_gamma   90.00
#
_symmetry.space_group_name_H-M   'P 1'
#
loop_
_entity.id
_entity.type
_entity.pdbx_description
1 polymer ?
#
loop_
_entity_poly.entity_id
_entity_poly.type
_entity_poly.pdbx_seq_one_letter_code
_entity_poly.pdbx_strand_id
1 'polypeptide(L)'
;MPNDSFAARDWPLGANPDMGKYIGFTITAVPGYEFSVDTITFGICRNSEGTRYTEWRGSADNFGAAINGYGSNLATGLTNNAGVLENPDQNTRWPGNILTLSNVSEYQNILECGFRMYMYGAETANGIAGLWESITISGTYKPTANPPVFSVTPTSLGGFSYMVGQGPSTSKSFDITAENLVPGGYVQLWGGVYEISTDDVNYDYALQLPLSDNGSLQQTVYVRLESGIPLGNYDESITVRLHNSTPGYNVIYVDCSGSVVPTRYLIDFEGAGEEKTDYAYDTVYLGGRLWGMEDVLIETDTNYVIEGARSANLKGSGTSAMTMLEDKPNGAGEVKFQYCSYGTDDQTSWIVEYSIDQGESWTQAGTSFTPVAAENTFSAEINTSRSVRICIREATGSGTSVRRALIDNIEIADYYDFYDRVPKMVTENECGIMIIGGNANISIINRPGIAPDLSYESLYHECLTLLGDGPWSVDTGVRTQVQEVKGDNCRAAVKYDNIWYGADIIDGFASFDVPEANPGPNRELEVFIGRRKAPTVPVTLSHFSATMTAENYVNLKWISQTETGLMGYNVLRSTEED
;
A
#
# COMPACT_ATOMS: atom_id res chain seq x y z
N MET A 1 59.23 -48.21 10.41
CA MET A 1 58.61 -46.90 10.11
C MET A 1 57.65 -46.58 11.24
N PRO A 2 57.44 -45.29 11.61
CA PRO A 2 56.43 -44.94 12.60
C PRO A 2 55.03 -45.20 12.05
N ASN A 3 54.05 -45.27 12.96
CA ASN A 3 52.68 -45.71 12.73
C ASN A 3 51.81 -44.75 11.88
N ASP A 4 52.40 -43.74 11.22
CA ASP A 4 51.67 -42.61 10.62
C ASP A 4 51.77 -42.54 9.08
N SER A 5 52.08 -43.65 8.42
CA SER A 5 52.15 -43.76 6.95
C SER A 5 51.10 -44.72 6.40
N PHE A 6 50.43 -44.36 5.30
CA PHE A 6 49.61 -45.31 4.54
C PHE A 6 50.50 -46.12 3.60
N ALA A 7 51.15 -47.15 4.15
CA ALA A 7 52.16 -47.96 3.49
C ALA A 7 51.84 -49.45 3.53
N ALA A 8 52.28 -50.17 2.51
CA ALA A 8 52.05 -51.60 2.34
C ALA A 8 53.36 -52.37 2.11
N ARG A 9 53.27 -53.70 2.22
CA ARG A 9 54.27 -54.68 1.78
C ARG A 9 53.79 -55.39 0.52
N ASP A 10 54.59 -56.32 0.01
CA ASP A 10 54.28 -57.13 -1.18
C ASP A 10 54.03 -56.30 -2.45
N TRP A 11 54.69 -55.14 -2.55
CA TRP A 11 54.76 -54.40 -3.79
C TRP A 11 55.46 -55.22 -4.89
N PRO A 12 55.13 -55.01 -6.18
CA PRO A 12 55.78 -55.73 -7.28
C PRO A 12 57.31 -55.59 -7.27
N LEU A 13 58.01 -56.71 -7.41
CA LEU A 13 59.47 -56.76 -7.51
C LEU A 13 59.98 -56.30 -8.90
N GLY A 14 59.13 -56.44 -9.93
CA GLY A 14 59.49 -56.08 -11.30
C GLY A 14 59.59 -54.58 -11.54
N ALA A 15 60.29 -54.19 -12.60
CA ALA A 15 60.44 -52.80 -13.04
C ALA A 15 59.22 -52.24 -13.79
N ASN A 16 58.07 -52.90 -13.71
CA ASN A 16 56.80 -52.45 -14.29
C ASN A 16 55.70 -52.51 -13.21
N PRO A 17 54.72 -51.61 -13.25
CA PRO A 17 53.61 -51.63 -12.31
C PRO A 17 52.70 -52.85 -12.53
N ASP A 18 52.23 -53.44 -11.43
CA ASP A 18 51.15 -54.43 -11.44
C ASP A 18 49.80 -53.68 -11.35
N MET A 19 48.96 -53.82 -12.38
CA MET A 19 47.70 -53.08 -12.48
C MET A 19 46.69 -53.43 -11.39
N GLY A 20 46.87 -54.56 -10.69
CA GLY A 20 46.06 -54.95 -9.54
C GLY A 20 46.54 -54.38 -8.19
N LYS A 21 47.73 -53.75 -8.13
CA LYS A 21 48.34 -53.26 -6.89
C LYS A 21 48.56 -51.75 -6.94
N TYR A 22 47.65 -50.99 -6.33
CA TYR A 22 47.69 -49.53 -6.29
C TYR A 22 47.03 -48.96 -5.03
N ILE A 23 47.28 -47.68 -4.78
CA ILE A 23 46.50 -46.85 -3.86
C ILE A 23 45.65 -45.93 -4.73
N GLY A 24 44.33 -45.88 -4.53
CA GLY A 24 43.48 -45.10 -5.43
C GLY A 24 42.20 -44.58 -4.77
N PHE A 25 41.62 -43.58 -5.41
CA PHE A 25 40.39 -42.92 -4.98
C PHE A 25 39.60 -42.41 -6.19
N THR A 26 38.29 -42.21 -5.98
CA THR A 26 37.36 -41.59 -6.93
C THR A 26 36.77 -40.35 -6.28
N ILE A 27 36.63 -39.28 -7.05
CA ILE A 27 35.95 -38.04 -6.69
C ILE A 27 34.71 -37.95 -7.57
N THR A 28 33.53 -37.82 -6.97
CA THR A 28 32.26 -37.62 -7.68
C THR A 28 31.65 -36.31 -7.19
N ALA A 29 31.20 -35.48 -8.13
CA ALA A 29 30.55 -34.22 -7.83
C ALA A 29 29.20 -34.47 -7.13
N VAL A 30 28.84 -33.57 -6.22
CA VAL A 30 27.46 -33.53 -5.71
C VAL A 30 26.52 -33.19 -6.89
N PRO A 31 25.35 -33.84 -7.04
CA PRO A 31 24.40 -33.53 -8.10
C PRO A 31 24.13 -32.01 -8.19
N GLY A 32 24.18 -31.47 -9.40
CA GLY A 32 24.01 -30.03 -9.66
C GLY A 32 25.32 -29.23 -9.73
N TYR A 33 26.47 -29.84 -9.40
CA TYR A 33 27.79 -29.21 -9.46
C TYR A 33 28.75 -29.96 -10.39
N GLU A 34 29.73 -29.23 -10.91
CA GLU A 34 30.92 -29.78 -11.56
C GLU A 34 32.18 -29.22 -10.88
N PHE A 35 33.30 -29.95 -10.98
CA PHE A 35 34.57 -29.55 -10.37
C PHE A 35 35.76 -29.75 -11.31
N SER A 36 36.86 -29.10 -10.99
CA SER A 36 38.17 -29.29 -11.61
C SER A 36 39.16 -29.84 -10.59
N VAL A 37 40.15 -30.62 -11.05
CA VAL A 37 41.31 -31.00 -10.23
C VAL A 37 42.55 -30.30 -10.79
N ASP A 38 43.12 -29.40 -10.01
CA ASP A 38 44.28 -28.60 -10.41
C ASP A 38 45.58 -29.19 -9.91
N THR A 39 45.60 -29.72 -8.67
CA THR A 39 46.79 -30.37 -8.11
C THR A 39 46.45 -31.53 -7.18
N ILE A 40 47.37 -32.50 -7.12
CA ILE A 40 47.43 -33.53 -6.08
C ILE A 40 48.78 -33.40 -5.38
N THR A 41 48.75 -33.00 -4.11
CA THR A 41 49.94 -32.94 -3.25
C THR A 41 50.03 -34.19 -2.40
N PHE A 42 51.19 -34.82 -2.37
CA PHE A 42 51.41 -36.11 -1.70
C PHE A 42 52.85 -36.29 -1.24
N GLY A 43 53.06 -37.10 -0.19
CA GLY A 43 54.38 -37.58 0.21
C GLY A 43 54.59 -39.05 -0.16
N ILE A 44 55.84 -39.43 -0.40
CA ILE A 44 56.26 -40.82 -0.62
C ILE A 44 57.12 -41.27 0.57
N CYS A 45 56.96 -42.51 1.04
CA CYS A 45 57.91 -43.17 1.94
C CYS A 45 58.36 -44.54 1.41
N ARG A 46 59.59 -44.93 1.75
CA ARG A 46 60.07 -46.32 1.59
C ARG A 46 61.08 -46.69 2.67
N ASN A 47 61.20 -47.99 2.98
CA ASN A 47 62.34 -48.51 3.74
C ASN A 47 63.43 -48.95 2.76
N SER A 48 64.57 -49.42 3.28
CA SER A 48 65.68 -49.89 2.44
C SER A 48 65.29 -50.99 1.46
N GLU A 49 64.22 -51.75 1.72
CA GLU A 49 63.76 -52.83 0.86
C GLU A 49 62.55 -52.44 -0.02
N GLY A 50 62.05 -51.20 0.09
CA GLY A 50 60.79 -50.74 -0.52
C GLY A 50 60.90 -50.43 -2.01
N THR A 51 59.84 -49.88 -2.60
CA THR A 51 59.74 -49.65 -4.05
C THR A 51 60.71 -48.58 -4.55
N ARG A 52 61.23 -48.78 -5.76
CA ARG A 52 62.12 -47.83 -6.46
C ARG A 52 61.41 -46.93 -7.45
N TYR A 53 60.15 -47.23 -7.77
CA TYR A 53 59.36 -46.44 -8.71
C TYR A 53 57.98 -46.11 -8.14
N THR A 54 57.50 -44.91 -8.44
CA THR A 54 56.16 -44.42 -8.11
C THR A 54 55.58 -43.69 -9.31
N GLU A 55 54.35 -43.98 -9.72
CA GLU A 55 53.68 -43.22 -10.79
C GLU A 55 52.20 -43.02 -10.47
N TRP A 56 51.65 -41.88 -10.91
CA TRP A 56 50.22 -41.62 -10.85
C TRP A 56 49.60 -41.85 -12.23
N ARG A 57 48.45 -42.53 -12.26
CA ARG A 57 47.58 -42.67 -13.43
C ARG A 57 46.18 -42.22 -13.05
N GLY A 58 45.40 -41.79 -14.02
CA GLY A 58 44.03 -41.36 -13.75
C GLY A 58 43.01 -41.90 -14.74
N SER A 59 41.74 -41.64 -14.46
CA SER A 59 40.63 -42.27 -15.17
C SER A 59 40.43 -41.77 -16.60
N ALA A 60 41.03 -40.65 -16.99
CA ALA A 60 40.84 -40.02 -18.31
C ALA A 60 41.21 -40.95 -19.47
N ASP A 61 42.22 -41.81 -19.29
CA ASP A 61 42.66 -42.81 -20.26
C ASP A 61 42.47 -44.24 -19.75
N ASN A 62 41.51 -44.43 -18.82
CA ASN A 62 41.28 -45.69 -18.13
C ASN A 62 42.53 -46.23 -17.40
N PHE A 63 43.31 -45.34 -16.78
CA PHE A 63 44.55 -45.64 -16.05
C PHE A 63 45.65 -46.24 -16.95
N GLY A 64 45.69 -45.81 -18.20
CA GLY A 64 46.53 -46.38 -19.26
C GLY A 64 47.99 -45.92 -19.21
N ALA A 65 48.24 -44.63 -19.04
CA ALA A 65 49.55 -44.00 -19.02
C ALA A 65 49.83 -43.27 -17.70
N ALA A 66 51.11 -43.07 -17.40
CA ALA A 66 51.54 -42.23 -16.27
C ALA A 66 51.29 -40.75 -16.59
N ILE A 67 50.77 -40.01 -15.61
CA ILE A 67 50.55 -38.57 -15.73
C ILE A 67 51.88 -37.85 -15.45
N ASN A 68 52.35 -37.10 -16.44
CA ASN A 68 53.59 -36.33 -16.32
C ASN A 68 53.30 -34.84 -16.03
N GLY A 69 53.12 -34.51 -14.75
CA GLY A 69 52.72 -33.16 -14.31
C GLY A 69 53.55 -32.58 -13.16
N TYR A 70 54.80 -33.02 -12.96
CA TYR A 70 55.54 -32.71 -11.72
C TYR A 70 56.35 -31.41 -11.72
N GLY A 71 56.67 -30.82 -12.88
CA GLY A 71 57.45 -29.58 -12.97
C GLY A 71 58.72 -29.60 -12.10
N SER A 72 58.96 -28.52 -11.33
CA SER A 72 59.98 -28.44 -10.28
C SER A 72 59.47 -28.80 -8.87
N ASN A 73 58.29 -29.42 -8.77
CA ASN A 73 57.54 -29.60 -7.52
C ASN A 73 57.76 -30.98 -6.89
N LEU A 74 59.00 -31.48 -6.92
CA LEU A 74 59.38 -32.75 -6.30
C LEU A 74 60.30 -32.52 -5.12
N ALA A 75 60.16 -33.35 -4.10
CA ALA A 75 61.09 -33.34 -2.98
C ALA A 75 62.50 -33.71 -3.46
N THR A 76 63.51 -33.07 -2.86
CA THR A 76 64.91 -33.25 -3.21
C THR A 76 65.31 -34.73 -3.27
N GLY A 77 65.89 -35.14 -4.39
CA GLY A 77 66.37 -36.51 -4.61
C GLY A 77 65.43 -37.36 -5.45
N LEU A 78 64.12 -37.07 -5.51
CA LEU A 78 63.23 -37.72 -6.47
C LEU A 78 63.53 -37.19 -7.88
N THR A 79 63.55 -38.09 -8.86
CA THR A 79 63.65 -37.73 -10.28
C THR A 79 62.40 -38.16 -11.02
N ASN A 80 61.98 -37.39 -12.01
CA ASN A 80 60.82 -37.69 -12.85
C ASN A 80 61.29 -38.08 -14.26
N ASN A 81 60.94 -39.28 -14.68
CA ASN A 81 61.13 -39.77 -16.03
C ASN A 81 59.75 -40.00 -16.67
N ALA A 82 59.28 -38.99 -17.41
CA ALA A 82 58.01 -39.05 -18.15
C ALA A 82 56.78 -39.49 -17.32
N GLY A 83 56.67 -39.02 -16.06
CA GLY A 83 55.57 -39.35 -15.15
C GLY A 83 55.88 -40.48 -14.17
N VAL A 84 57.00 -41.18 -14.35
CA VAL A 84 57.50 -42.18 -13.42
C VAL A 84 58.54 -41.53 -12.50
N LEU A 85 58.25 -41.51 -11.20
CA LEU A 85 59.16 -41.01 -10.18
C LEU A 85 60.11 -42.12 -9.73
N GLU A 86 61.41 -41.87 -9.82
CA GLU A 86 62.43 -42.77 -9.26
C GLU A 86 62.69 -42.41 -7.80
N ASN A 87 62.40 -43.36 -6.91
CA ASN A 87 62.66 -43.24 -5.48
C ASN A 87 64.14 -43.58 -5.20
N PRO A 88 64.90 -42.67 -4.54
CA PRO A 88 66.28 -42.96 -4.16
C PRO A 88 66.40 -44.21 -3.28
N ASP A 89 67.56 -44.86 -3.38
CA ASP A 89 67.88 -46.03 -2.55
C ASP A 89 68.20 -45.64 -1.10
N GLN A 90 67.18 -45.18 -0.38
CA GLN A 90 67.29 -44.70 0.98
C GLN A 90 66.06 -45.08 1.79
N ASN A 91 66.26 -45.33 3.09
CA ASN A 91 65.17 -45.52 4.05
C ASN A 91 64.71 -44.15 4.56
N THR A 92 63.89 -43.46 3.78
CA THR A 92 63.51 -42.07 4.03
C THR A 92 62.12 -41.74 3.48
N ARG A 93 61.75 -40.45 3.54
CA ARG A 93 60.48 -39.88 3.13
C ARG A 93 60.72 -38.65 2.27
N TRP A 94 59.81 -38.41 1.34
CA TRP A 94 59.83 -37.28 0.42
C TRP A 94 58.45 -36.61 0.48
N PRO A 95 58.22 -35.65 1.39
CA PRO A 95 56.95 -34.93 1.49
C PRO A 95 56.83 -33.86 0.40
N GLY A 96 55.62 -33.32 0.21
CA GLY A 96 55.40 -32.10 -0.58
C GLY A 96 55.55 -32.24 -2.10
N ASN A 97 55.41 -33.44 -2.66
CA ASN A 97 55.39 -33.61 -4.12
C ASN A 97 54.06 -33.14 -4.67
N ILE A 98 54.07 -32.43 -5.79
CA ILE A 98 52.84 -31.90 -6.41
C ILE A 98 52.74 -32.42 -7.84
N LEU A 99 51.66 -33.17 -8.12
CA LEU A 99 51.21 -33.46 -9.46
C LEU A 99 50.28 -32.34 -9.92
N THR A 100 50.67 -31.57 -10.94
CA THR A 100 49.87 -30.50 -11.54
C THR A 100 49.02 -31.04 -12.68
N LEU A 101 47.72 -30.74 -12.62
CA LEU A 101 46.66 -31.20 -13.52
C LEU A 101 45.84 -30.05 -14.13
N SER A 102 46.11 -28.79 -13.74
CA SER A 102 45.39 -27.61 -14.23
C SER A 102 45.42 -27.43 -15.76
N ASN A 103 46.41 -28.01 -16.44
CA ASN A 103 46.53 -28.00 -17.91
C ASN A 103 46.03 -29.29 -18.58
N VAL A 104 45.41 -30.20 -17.84
CA VAL A 104 44.86 -31.45 -18.36
C VAL A 104 43.34 -31.30 -18.47
N SER A 105 42.85 -31.06 -19.68
CA SER A 105 41.44 -30.74 -19.97
C SER A 105 40.45 -31.78 -19.44
N GLU A 106 40.85 -33.04 -19.39
CA GLU A 106 40.06 -34.19 -18.97
C GLU A 106 39.77 -34.21 -17.47
N TYR A 107 40.44 -33.35 -16.70
CA TYR A 107 40.20 -33.14 -15.27
C TYR A 107 39.60 -31.76 -14.94
N GLN A 108 39.04 -31.06 -15.93
CA GLN A 108 38.45 -29.73 -15.79
C GLN A 108 36.94 -29.77 -16.03
N ASN A 109 36.14 -29.15 -15.14
CA ASN A 109 34.67 -29.11 -15.23
C ASN A 109 34.03 -30.50 -15.42
N ILE A 110 34.39 -31.45 -14.57
CA ILE A 110 33.98 -32.85 -14.62
C ILE A 110 33.01 -33.21 -13.50
N LEU A 111 32.25 -34.29 -13.72
CA LEU A 111 31.34 -34.87 -12.73
C LEU A 111 31.98 -35.99 -11.92
N GLU A 112 32.97 -36.68 -12.48
CA GLU A 112 33.68 -37.76 -11.80
C GLU A 112 35.09 -37.94 -12.37
N CYS A 113 36.06 -38.25 -11.50
CA CYS A 113 37.37 -38.75 -11.90
C CYS A 113 37.93 -39.72 -10.84
N GLY A 114 38.84 -40.58 -11.27
CA GLY A 114 39.63 -41.43 -10.37
C GLY A 114 41.12 -41.28 -10.59
N PHE A 115 41.89 -41.49 -9.53
CA PHE A 115 43.36 -41.51 -9.56
C PHE A 115 43.89 -42.76 -8.86
N ARG A 116 44.98 -43.30 -9.40
CA ARG A 116 45.70 -44.47 -8.88
C ARG A 116 47.19 -44.18 -8.83
N MET A 117 47.78 -44.36 -7.65
CA MET A 117 49.22 -44.36 -7.44
C MET A 117 49.73 -45.80 -7.45
N TYR A 118 50.62 -46.09 -8.38
CA TYR A 118 51.31 -47.37 -8.47
C TYR A 118 52.71 -47.24 -7.88
N MET A 119 53.14 -48.26 -7.15
CA MET A 119 54.50 -48.36 -6.63
C MET A 119 55.06 -49.73 -6.97
N TYR A 120 56.30 -49.80 -7.47
CA TYR A 120 56.90 -51.04 -7.97
C TYR A 120 58.43 -50.99 -7.95
N GLY A 121 59.07 -52.10 -8.34
CA GLY A 121 60.51 -52.31 -8.17
C GLY A 121 60.89 -52.40 -6.69
N ALA A 122 60.10 -53.10 -5.88
CA ALA A 122 60.49 -53.41 -4.51
C ALA A 122 61.71 -54.36 -4.50
N GLU A 123 62.61 -54.16 -3.54
CA GLU A 123 63.85 -54.95 -3.47
C GLU A 123 63.61 -56.31 -2.80
N THR A 124 62.62 -56.38 -1.91
CA THR A 124 62.12 -57.64 -1.36
C THR A 124 60.59 -57.60 -1.24
N ALA A 125 59.96 -58.77 -1.11
CA ALA A 125 58.51 -58.85 -0.84
C ALA A 125 58.14 -58.18 0.50
N ASN A 126 59.09 -58.10 1.44
CA ASN A 126 58.90 -57.45 2.74
C ASN A 126 59.17 -55.94 2.73
N GLY A 127 59.57 -55.39 1.57
CA GLY A 127 59.77 -53.97 1.36
C GLY A 127 58.51 -53.16 1.68
N ILE A 128 58.67 -52.11 2.47
CA ILE A 128 57.57 -51.21 2.85
C ILE A 128 57.70 -49.93 2.03
N ALA A 129 56.63 -49.55 1.34
CA ALA A 129 56.51 -48.26 0.68
C ALA A 129 55.05 -47.80 0.65
N GLY A 130 54.83 -46.50 0.48
CA GLY A 130 53.48 -45.94 0.43
C GLY A 130 53.43 -44.42 0.47
N LEU A 131 52.25 -43.91 0.83
CA LEU A 131 52.01 -42.49 1.05
C LEU A 131 52.53 -42.07 2.43
N TRP A 132 53.11 -40.88 2.46
CA TRP A 132 53.48 -40.14 3.66
C TRP A 132 52.72 -38.83 3.71
N GLU A 133 52.30 -38.43 4.91
CA GLU A 133 51.44 -37.25 5.15
C GLU A 133 50.06 -37.32 4.45
N SER A 134 49.25 -36.28 4.67
CA SER A 134 47.96 -36.14 4.01
C SER A 134 48.12 -35.98 2.51
N ILE A 135 47.23 -36.62 1.75
CA ILE A 135 46.99 -36.26 0.37
C ILE A 135 46.07 -35.03 0.33
N THR A 136 46.50 -33.99 -0.39
CA THR A 136 45.71 -32.77 -0.57
C THR A 136 45.38 -32.61 -2.04
N ILE A 137 44.10 -32.54 -2.35
CA ILE A 137 43.58 -32.30 -3.70
C ILE A 137 43.09 -30.86 -3.74
N SER A 138 43.52 -30.08 -4.72
CA SER A 138 43.07 -28.70 -4.91
C SER A 138 42.48 -28.50 -6.29
N GLY A 139 41.52 -27.61 -6.40
CA GLY A 139 40.73 -27.40 -7.61
C GLY A 139 39.65 -26.34 -7.42
N THR A 140 38.76 -26.24 -8.40
CA THR A 140 37.59 -25.33 -8.38
C THR A 140 36.29 -26.12 -8.49
N TYR A 141 35.16 -25.51 -8.13
CA TYR A 141 33.83 -26.08 -8.35
C TYR A 141 32.83 -24.98 -8.73
N LYS A 142 31.79 -25.33 -9.48
CA LYS A 142 30.69 -24.41 -9.83
C LYS A 142 29.37 -25.17 -10.09
N PRO A 143 28.21 -24.51 -9.98
CA PRO A 143 26.94 -25.09 -10.41
C PRO A 143 26.93 -25.41 -11.91
N THR A 144 26.20 -26.45 -12.29
CA THR A 144 25.98 -26.86 -13.70
C THR A 144 25.01 -25.96 -14.45
N ALA A 145 24.25 -25.12 -13.73
CA ALA A 145 23.34 -24.13 -14.28
C ALA A 145 23.36 -22.84 -13.46
N ASN A 146 23.04 -21.72 -14.09
CA ASN A 146 22.84 -20.45 -13.38
C ASN A 146 21.65 -20.56 -12.42
N PRO A 147 21.70 -19.92 -11.24
CA PRO A 147 20.59 -19.93 -10.30
C PRO A 147 19.35 -19.21 -10.90
N PRO A 148 18.14 -19.61 -10.49
CA PRO A 148 16.91 -18.92 -10.87
C PRO A 148 16.90 -17.50 -10.31
N VAL A 149 16.50 -16.53 -11.13
CA VAL A 149 16.33 -15.13 -10.74
C VAL A 149 14.90 -14.70 -11.04
N PHE A 150 14.28 -14.00 -10.10
CA PHE A 150 12.96 -13.39 -10.25
C PHE A 150 12.93 -12.07 -9.47
N SER A 151 12.57 -10.98 -10.12
CA SER A 151 12.51 -9.65 -9.50
C SER A 151 11.36 -8.81 -10.04
N VAL A 152 10.95 -7.86 -9.21
CA VAL A 152 9.94 -6.84 -9.49
C VAL A 152 10.51 -5.48 -9.08
N THR A 153 10.46 -4.47 -9.94
CA THR A 153 11.03 -3.15 -9.64
C THR A 153 10.29 -2.02 -10.36
N PRO A 154 9.87 -0.94 -9.65
CA PRO A 154 9.90 -0.79 -8.20
C PRO A 154 8.86 -1.69 -7.51
N THR A 155 9.02 -1.92 -6.20
CA THR A 155 8.03 -2.63 -5.36
C THR A 155 7.07 -1.68 -4.65
N SER A 156 7.06 -0.40 -5.03
CA SER A 156 6.07 0.57 -4.55
C SER A 156 5.76 1.59 -5.64
N LEU A 157 4.47 1.90 -5.78
CA LEU A 157 3.93 2.89 -6.70
C LEU A 157 2.98 3.80 -5.93
N GLY A 158 3.34 5.06 -5.73
CA GLY A 158 2.50 6.01 -5.00
C GLY A 158 1.97 7.14 -5.88
N GLY A 159 0.96 7.84 -5.38
CA GLY A 159 0.41 9.04 -6.02
C GLY A 159 -0.53 8.74 -7.17
N PHE A 160 -1.27 7.63 -7.10
CA PHE A 160 -2.45 7.45 -7.94
C PHE A 160 -3.56 8.35 -7.42
N SER A 161 -3.97 9.37 -8.17
CA SER A 161 -5.05 10.24 -7.69
C SER A 161 -5.91 10.73 -8.83
N TYR A 162 -7.20 10.88 -8.55
CA TYR A 162 -8.16 11.49 -9.46
C TYR A 162 -9.34 12.07 -8.66
N MET A 163 -10.06 13.03 -9.24
CA MET A 163 -11.31 13.55 -8.64
C MET A 163 -12.45 12.58 -8.88
N VAL A 164 -13.29 12.33 -7.87
CA VAL A 164 -14.45 11.44 -8.00
C VAL A 164 -15.24 11.70 -9.30
N GLY A 165 -15.54 10.64 -10.05
CA GLY A 165 -16.19 10.70 -11.36
C GLY A 165 -15.27 11.02 -12.56
N GLN A 166 -14.00 11.39 -12.33
CA GLN A 166 -13.00 11.69 -13.38
C GLN A 166 -11.92 10.60 -13.50
N GLY A 167 -12.12 9.46 -12.85
CA GLY A 167 -11.20 8.33 -12.94
C GLY A 167 -11.22 7.66 -14.32
N PRO A 168 -10.29 6.73 -14.59
CA PRO A 168 -9.29 6.18 -13.66
C PRO A 168 -8.13 7.15 -13.42
N SER A 169 -7.21 6.81 -12.51
CA SER A 169 -5.98 7.61 -12.35
C SER A 169 -5.09 7.52 -13.60
N THR A 170 -4.14 8.45 -13.74
CA THR A 170 -3.00 8.25 -14.65
C THR A 170 -2.25 6.98 -14.29
N SER A 171 -1.78 6.24 -15.29
CA SER A 171 -1.06 4.99 -15.07
C SER A 171 0.39 5.22 -14.62
N LYS A 172 0.92 4.24 -13.89
CA LYS A 172 2.34 4.11 -13.53
C LYS A 172 2.76 2.68 -13.82
N SER A 173 4.06 2.36 -13.76
CA SER A 173 4.51 1.02 -14.14
C SER A 173 5.61 0.46 -13.25
N PHE A 174 5.70 -0.87 -13.25
CA PHE A 174 6.83 -1.62 -12.71
C PHE A 174 7.26 -2.71 -13.69
N ASP A 175 8.50 -3.16 -13.59
CA ASP A 175 9.05 -4.21 -14.43
C ASP A 175 9.13 -5.53 -13.67
N ILE A 176 8.81 -6.62 -14.37
CA ILE A 176 9.01 -8.00 -13.93
C ILE A 176 10.15 -8.58 -14.77
N THR A 177 11.17 -9.12 -14.10
CA THR A 177 12.21 -9.91 -14.77
C THR A 177 12.34 -11.30 -14.16
N ALA A 178 12.54 -12.29 -15.02
CA ALA A 178 12.78 -13.67 -14.63
C ALA A 178 13.81 -14.32 -15.56
N GLU A 179 14.72 -15.12 -14.99
CA GLU A 179 15.72 -15.89 -15.74
C GLU A 179 16.00 -17.24 -15.07
N ASN A 180 16.39 -18.22 -15.89
CA ASN A 180 16.75 -19.59 -15.46
C ASN A 180 15.64 -20.28 -14.65
N LEU A 181 14.37 -19.92 -14.89
CA LEU A 181 13.22 -20.61 -14.29
C LEU A 181 12.86 -21.87 -15.09
N VAL A 182 11.98 -22.70 -14.51
CA VAL A 182 11.48 -23.90 -15.19
C VAL A 182 10.64 -23.49 -16.42
N PRO A 183 10.96 -23.96 -17.64
CA PRO A 183 10.16 -23.71 -18.83
C PRO A 183 8.70 -24.17 -18.67
N GLY A 184 7.77 -23.42 -19.26
CA GLY A 184 6.32 -23.70 -19.16
C GLY A 184 5.65 -23.17 -17.88
N GLY A 185 6.37 -22.41 -17.05
CA GLY A 185 5.80 -21.63 -15.95
C GLY A 185 5.15 -20.32 -16.41
N TYR A 186 4.56 -19.60 -15.46
CA TYR A 186 3.99 -18.27 -15.68
C TYR A 186 4.01 -17.43 -14.40
N VAL A 187 3.90 -16.11 -14.54
CA VAL A 187 3.69 -15.16 -13.45
C VAL A 187 2.23 -14.75 -13.43
N GLN A 188 1.61 -14.78 -12.26
CA GLN A 188 0.22 -14.41 -12.03
C GLN A 188 0.14 -13.13 -11.19
N LEU A 189 -0.72 -12.21 -11.59
CA LEU A 189 -0.92 -10.92 -10.93
C LEU A 189 -2.37 -10.75 -10.50
N TRP A 190 -2.59 -10.07 -9.36
CA TRP A 190 -3.90 -9.60 -8.90
C TRP A 190 -3.80 -8.19 -8.35
N GLY A 191 -4.66 -7.29 -8.83
CA GLY A 191 -4.57 -5.87 -8.53
C GLY A 191 -5.56 -5.30 -7.51
N GLY A 192 -6.66 -5.99 -7.18
CA GLY A 192 -7.67 -5.44 -6.27
C GLY A 192 -8.39 -4.24 -6.90
N VAL A 193 -8.41 -3.08 -6.22
CA VAL A 193 -8.91 -1.81 -6.80
C VAL A 193 -7.95 -1.17 -7.81
N TYR A 194 -6.75 -1.72 -7.95
CA TYR A 194 -5.78 -1.32 -8.97
C TYR A 194 -5.93 -2.20 -10.20
N GLU A 195 -6.26 -1.61 -11.34
CA GLU A 195 -6.27 -2.32 -12.61
C GLU A 195 -4.85 -2.42 -13.16
N ILE A 196 -4.54 -3.54 -13.83
CA ILE A 196 -3.22 -3.87 -14.36
C ILE A 196 -3.27 -4.14 -15.86
N SER A 197 -2.22 -3.76 -16.58
CA SER A 197 -2.13 -3.86 -18.04
C SER A 197 -0.71 -4.22 -18.51
N THR A 198 -0.60 -4.85 -19.69
CA THR A 198 0.69 -5.09 -20.37
C THR A 198 0.97 -4.12 -21.51
N ASP A 199 -0.01 -3.31 -21.90
CA ASP A 199 0.05 -2.43 -23.08
C ASP A 199 -0.38 -0.98 -22.80
N ASP A 200 -0.73 -0.67 -21.55
CA ASP A 200 -1.25 0.65 -21.10
C ASP A 200 -2.55 1.07 -21.80
N VAL A 201 -3.29 0.10 -22.36
CA VAL A 201 -4.55 0.35 -23.08
C VAL A 201 -5.65 -0.56 -22.55
N ASN A 202 -5.39 -1.86 -22.49
CA ASN A 202 -6.32 -2.87 -22.00
C ASN A 202 -5.98 -3.23 -20.57
N TYR A 203 -6.91 -2.94 -19.67
CA TYR A 203 -6.75 -3.07 -18.22
C TYR A 203 -7.65 -4.19 -17.69
N ASP A 204 -7.08 -5.01 -16.80
CA ASP A 204 -7.75 -6.13 -16.15
C ASP A 204 -7.43 -6.14 -14.64
N TYR A 205 -8.18 -6.88 -13.83
CA TYR A 205 -7.88 -7.06 -12.40
C TYR A 205 -6.90 -8.21 -12.11
N ALA A 206 -6.64 -9.06 -13.12
CA ALA A 206 -5.73 -10.18 -13.03
C ALA A 206 -5.07 -10.47 -14.38
N LEU A 207 -3.77 -10.76 -14.36
CA LEU A 207 -2.99 -11.10 -15.55
C LEU A 207 -2.23 -12.40 -15.36
N GLN A 208 -2.00 -13.10 -16.46
CA GLN A 208 -1.13 -14.26 -16.53
C GLN A 208 -0.07 -14.04 -17.61
N LEU A 209 1.20 -13.99 -17.19
CA LEU A 209 2.34 -13.74 -18.06
C LEU A 209 3.13 -15.04 -18.25
N PRO A 210 3.06 -15.69 -19.42
CA PRO A 210 3.81 -16.92 -19.66
C PRO A 210 5.32 -16.66 -19.68
N LEU A 211 6.10 -17.59 -19.13
CA LEU A 211 7.55 -17.61 -19.37
C LEU A 211 7.84 -18.07 -20.79
N SER A 212 8.94 -17.60 -21.38
CA SER A 212 9.45 -18.13 -22.63
C SER A 212 9.96 -19.57 -22.49
N ASP A 213 10.24 -20.23 -23.62
CA ASP A 213 10.71 -21.63 -23.65
C ASP A 213 12.06 -21.85 -22.94
N ASN A 214 12.83 -20.79 -22.69
CA ASN A 214 14.07 -20.82 -21.91
C ASN A 214 13.88 -20.41 -20.44
N GLY A 215 12.63 -20.27 -19.97
CA GLY A 215 12.32 -19.93 -18.57
C GLY A 215 12.61 -18.48 -18.21
N SER A 216 12.46 -17.55 -19.17
CA SER A 216 12.67 -16.12 -18.97
C SER A 216 11.37 -15.32 -19.11
N LEU A 217 11.34 -14.13 -18.52
CA LEU A 217 10.29 -13.14 -18.71
C LEU A 217 10.89 -11.74 -18.53
N GLN A 218 10.51 -10.82 -19.40
CA GLN A 218 10.72 -9.39 -19.22
C GLN A 218 9.44 -8.68 -19.61
N GLN A 219 8.74 -8.09 -18.65
CA GLN A 219 7.45 -7.44 -18.87
C GLN A 219 7.34 -6.17 -18.04
N THR A 220 7.02 -5.06 -18.68
CA THR A 220 6.53 -3.85 -18.01
C THR A 220 5.04 -4.01 -17.75
N VAL A 221 4.61 -3.82 -16.52
CA VAL A 221 3.21 -3.86 -16.10
C VAL A 221 2.78 -2.45 -15.73
N TYR A 222 1.72 -1.97 -16.36
CA TYR A 222 1.09 -0.70 -16.08
C TYR A 222 -0.02 -0.89 -15.06
N VAL A 223 -0.19 0.09 -14.19
CA VAL A 223 -1.08 0.08 -13.03
C VAL A 223 -1.82 1.41 -12.99
N ARG A 224 -3.12 1.38 -12.72
CA ARG A 224 -3.89 2.58 -12.39
C ARG A 224 -4.94 2.26 -11.32
N LEU A 225 -5.34 3.26 -10.55
CA LEU A 225 -6.50 3.14 -9.65
C LEU A 225 -7.77 3.15 -10.50
N GLU A 226 -8.66 2.18 -10.28
CA GLU A 226 -9.88 2.01 -11.07
C GLU A 226 -10.80 3.23 -11.01
N SER A 227 -11.63 3.43 -12.03
CA SER A 227 -12.63 4.50 -12.05
C SER A 227 -13.90 4.11 -11.31
N GLY A 228 -14.66 5.09 -10.82
CA GLY A 228 -16.01 4.86 -10.30
C GLY A 228 -16.06 4.25 -8.89
N ILE A 229 -14.93 4.21 -8.18
CA ILE A 229 -14.87 3.90 -6.75
C ILE A 229 -15.10 5.15 -5.88
N PRO A 230 -15.57 4.96 -4.62
CA PRO A 230 -15.92 6.07 -3.72
C PRO A 230 -14.73 6.97 -3.35
N LEU A 231 -15.01 8.11 -2.73
CA LEU A 231 -13.97 8.95 -2.11
C LEU A 231 -13.23 8.16 -1.02
N GLY A 232 -11.92 8.31 -0.96
CA GLY A 232 -11.11 7.64 0.05
C GLY A 232 -9.65 7.50 -0.33
N ASN A 233 -8.88 6.94 0.60
CA ASN A 233 -7.51 6.51 0.37
C ASN A 233 -7.49 4.99 0.14
N TYR A 234 -6.67 4.55 -0.81
CA TYR A 234 -6.57 3.18 -1.26
C TYR A 234 -5.12 2.73 -1.15
N ASP A 235 -4.76 2.16 0.00
CA ASP A 235 -3.42 1.62 0.26
C ASP A 235 -3.51 0.09 0.22
N GLU A 236 -3.24 -0.48 -0.96
CA GLU A 236 -3.34 -1.91 -1.24
C GLU A 236 -2.12 -2.38 -2.04
N SER A 237 -1.88 -3.69 -2.12
CA SER A 237 -0.73 -4.22 -2.87
C SER A 237 -1.16 -5.07 -4.04
N ILE A 238 -0.51 -4.89 -5.19
CA ILE A 238 -0.58 -5.85 -6.28
C ILE A 238 0.19 -7.10 -5.86
N THR A 239 -0.46 -8.24 -5.93
CA THR A 239 0.17 -9.53 -5.65
C THR A 239 0.79 -10.09 -6.91
N VAL A 240 2.11 -10.24 -6.95
CA VAL A 240 2.85 -10.86 -8.06
C VAL A 240 3.39 -12.21 -7.60
N ARG A 241 2.97 -13.29 -8.28
CA ARG A 241 3.28 -14.67 -7.88
C ARG A 241 3.77 -15.50 -9.04
N LEU A 242 4.88 -16.21 -8.85
CA LEU A 242 5.31 -17.25 -9.77
C LEU A 242 4.50 -18.55 -9.59
N HIS A 243 3.97 -19.13 -10.68
CA HIS A 243 3.20 -20.37 -10.67
C HIS A 243 4.09 -21.61 -11.00
N ASN A 244 3.76 -22.79 -10.45
CA ASN A 244 4.46 -24.09 -10.58
C ASN A 244 5.81 -24.28 -9.85
N SER A 245 5.93 -23.92 -8.57
CA SER A 245 7.05 -24.38 -7.72
C SER A 245 6.56 -24.88 -6.35
N THR A 246 6.79 -26.15 -6.02
CA THR A 246 6.56 -26.70 -4.66
C THR A 246 7.42 -25.97 -3.60
N PRO A 247 7.08 -26.08 -2.29
CA PRO A 247 6.83 -24.96 -1.36
C PRO A 247 7.99 -23.97 -1.17
N GLY A 248 7.69 -22.67 -1.28
CA GLY A 248 8.63 -21.55 -1.07
C GLY A 248 8.36 -20.31 -1.94
N TYR A 249 7.13 -20.13 -2.41
CA TYR A 249 6.74 -19.13 -3.42
C TYR A 249 7.23 -17.71 -3.06
N ASN A 250 8.05 -17.12 -3.93
CA ASN A 250 8.36 -15.69 -3.92
C ASN A 250 7.10 -14.94 -4.36
N VAL A 251 6.21 -14.65 -3.41
CA VAL A 251 5.20 -13.62 -3.58
C VAL A 251 5.90 -12.29 -3.39
N ILE A 252 5.85 -11.44 -4.40
CA ILE A 252 6.31 -10.07 -4.29
C ILE A 252 5.07 -9.19 -4.30
N TYR A 253 5.03 -8.26 -3.35
CA TYR A 253 4.00 -7.24 -3.28
C TYR A 253 4.54 -5.96 -3.91
N VAL A 254 3.72 -5.33 -4.75
CA VAL A 254 3.94 -3.95 -5.20
C VAL A 254 2.96 -3.09 -4.45
N ASP A 255 3.45 -2.36 -3.45
CA ASP A 255 2.61 -1.51 -2.59
C ASP A 255 2.13 -0.30 -3.40
N CYS A 256 0.82 -0.14 -3.50
CA CYS A 256 0.19 0.93 -4.25
C CYS A 256 -0.53 1.87 -3.29
N SER A 257 -0.29 3.18 -3.42
CA SER A 257 -1.00 4.20 -2.65
C SER A 257 -1.66 5.23 -3.55
N GLY A 258 -2.93 5.46 -3.29
CA GLY A 258 -3.76 6.34 -4.08
C GLY A 258 -4.94 6.94 -3.33
N SER A 259 -5.56 7.92 -3.94
CA SER A 259 -6.70 8.63 -3.37
C SER A 259 -7.70 9.08 -4.42
N VAL A 260 -8.99 8.96 -4.07
CA VAL A 260 -10.07 9.60 -4.81
C VAL A 260 -10.53 10.80 -4.00
N VAL A 261 -10.39 11.98 -4.57
CA VAL A 261 -10.64 13.27 -3.90
C VAL A 261 -11.91 13.93 -4.41
N PRO A 262 -12.52 14.87 -3.66
CA PRO A 262 -13.70 15.58 -4.12
C PRO A 262 -13.47 16.31 -5.45
N THR A 263 -14.54 16.47 -6.24
CA THR A 263 -14.51 17.40 -7.37
C THR A 263 -14.21 18.81 -6.86
N ARG A 264 -13.49 19.61 -7.63
CA ARG A 264 -13.14 20.98 -7.25
C ARG A 264 -13.48 21.97 -8.35
N TYR A 265 -13.83 23.17 -7.94
CA TYR A 265 -13.81 24.35 -8.80
C TYR A 265 -12.38 24.90 -8.82
N LEU A 266 -11.77 24.96 -10.00
CA LEU A 266 -10.38 25.37 -10.22
C LEU A 266 -10.33 26.69 -10.98
N ILE A 267 -9.43 27.58 -10.56
CA ILE A 267 -9.03 28.79 -11.26
C ILE A 267 -7.50 28.81 -11.31
N ASP A 268 -6.95 28.45 -12.46
CA ASP A 268 -5.52 28.54 -12.79
C ASP A 268 -5.20 29.80 -13.61
N PHE A 269 -6.21 30.66 -13.84
CA PHE A 269 -6.13 31.86 -14.68
C PHE A 269 -5.76 31.58 -16.15
N GLU A 270 -5.78 30.30 -16.58
CA GLU A 270 -5.38 29.91 -17.91
C GLU A 270 -6.54 29.82 -18.91
N GLY A 271 -7.77 30.08 -18.48
CA GLY A 271 -8.93 30.06 -19.35
C GLY A 271 -8.87 31.10 -20.47
N ALA A 272 -9.46 30.76 -21.62
CA ALA A 272 -9.63 31.72 -22.71
C ALA A 272 -10.55 32.86 -22.27
N GLY A 273 -10.08 34.11 -22.36
CA GLY A 273 -10.83 35.30 -21.92
C GLY A 273 -10.69 35.63 -20.42
N GLU A 274 -9.90 34.86 -19.68
CA GLU A 274 -9.49 35.21 -18.31
C GLU A 274 -8.37 36.27 -18.39
N GLU A 275 -8.78 37.49 -18.72
CA GLU A 275 -7.88 38.63 -18.92
C GLU A 275 -8.39 39.87 -18.17
N LYS A 276 -7.46 40.60 -17.55
CA LYS A 276 -7.70 41.93 -16.97
C LYS A 276 -6.38 42.66 -16.84
N THR A 277 -6.16 43.70 -17.65
CA THR A 277 -4.83 44.29 -17.88
C THR A 277 -4.48 45.48 -16.97
N ASP A 278 -5.42 45.95 -16.16
CA ASP A 278 -5.20 47.04 -15.21
C ASP A 278 -5.92 46.79 -13.88
N TYR A 279 -5.69 47.67 -12.91
CA TYR A 279 -6.19 47.54 -11.53
C TYR A 279 -7.59 48.14 -11.31
N ALA A 280 -8.20 48.83 -12.28
CA ALA A 280 -9.53 49.42 -12.07
C ALA A 280 -10.57 48.30 -11.87
N TYR A 281 -11.61 48.53 -11.07
CA TYR A 281 -12.66 47.53 -10.89
C TYR A 281 -13.21 47.04 -12.24
N ASP A 282 -13.27 45.73 -12.40
CA ASP A 282 -14.03 45.10 -13.47
C ASP A 282 -14.50 43.71 -13.04
N THR A 283 -15.44 43.15 -13.78
CA THR A 283 -15.92 41.79 -13.58
C THR A 283 -15.32 40.84 -14.62
N VAL A 284 -14.78 39.72 -14.19
CA VAL A 284 -14.13 38.72 -15.05
C VAL A 284 -14.76 37.36 -14.81
N TYR A 285 -14.92 36.55 -15.87
CA TYR A 285 -15.27 35.14 -15.72
C TYR A 285 -14.00 34.35 -15.44
N LEU A 286 -13.90 33.72 -14.28
CA LEU A 286 -12.77 32.87 -13.86
C LEU A 286 -13.28 31.47 -13.52
N GLY A 287 -12.67 30.42 -14.07
CA GLY A 287 -13.11 29.03 -13.90
C GLY A 287 -14.57 28.76 -14.34
N GLY A 288 -15.18 29.67 -15.10
CA GLY A 288 -16.59 29.61 -15.47
C GLY A 288 -17.58 30.24 -14.48
N ARG A 289 -17.12 31.11 -13.56
CA ARG A 289 -18.01 31.95 -12.71
C ARG A 289 -17.59 33.40 -12.73
N LEU A 290 -18.52 34.30 -12.47
CA LEU A 290 -18.25 35.74 -12.44
C LEU A 290 -17.57 36.17 -11.12
N TRP A 291 -16.51 36.97 -11.24
CA TRP A 291 -15.74 37.57 -10.14
C TRP A 291 -15.65 39.08 -10.30
N GLY A 292 -15.82 39.83 -9.21
CA GLY A 292 -15.49 41.25 -9.15
C GLY A 292 -14.04 41.43 -8.68
N MET A 293 -13.26 42.21 -9.41
CA MET A 293 -11.80 42.34 -9.25
C MET A 293 -11.44 43.80 -8.98
N GLU A 294 -11.42 44.21 -7.70
CA GLU A 294 -11.06 45.56 -7.25
C GLU A 294 -9.57 45.62 -6.92
N ASP A 295 -8.79 46.47 -7.60
CA ASP A 295 -7.34 46.54 -7.42
C ASP A 295 -6.67 45.15 -7.59
N VAL A 296 -7.16 44.37 -8.56
CA VAL A 296 -6.55 43.11 -9.01
C VAL A 296 -6.43 43.12 -10.53
N LEU A 297 -5.30 42.67 -11.06
CA LEU A 297 -5.12 42.41 -12.50
C LEU A 297 -4.69 40.95 -12.71
N ILE A 298 -4.77 40.47 -13.95
CA ILE A 298 -4.23 39.17 -14.34
C ILE A 298 -2.85 39.41 -14.95
N GLU A 299 -1.81 38.98 -14.23
CA GLU A 299 -0.42 39.19 -14.58
C GLU A 299 0.00 38.27 -15.72
N THR A 300 0.89 38.74 -16.59
CA THR A 300 1.39 37.98 -17.75
C THR A 300 2.91 38.09 -17.90
N ASP A 301 3.58 38.93 -17.11
CA ASP A 301 5.03 38.92 -17.04
C ASP A 301 5.49 37.62 -16.38
N THR A 302 6.21 36.78 -17.15
CA THR A 302 6.70 35.48 -16.70
C THR A 302 7.61 35.53 -15.48
N ASN A 303 8.13 36.71 -15.09
CA ASN A 303 8.89 36.89 -13.86
C ASN A 303 8.00 37.01 -12.61
N TYR A 304 6.70 37.22 -12.80
CA TYR A 304 5.71 37.54 -11.77
C TYR A 304 4.44 36.69 -11.88
N VAL A 305 4.59 35.45 -12.33
CA VAL A 305 3.55 34.42 -12.30
C VAL A 305 4.06 33.23 -11.48
N ILE A 306 3.16 32.53 -10.80
CA ILE A 306 3.51 31.39 -9.94
C ILE A 306 3.63 30.12 -10.80
N GLU A 307 2.56 29.76 -11.50
CA GLU A 307 2.53 28.62 -12.42
C GLU A 307 1.91 29.04 -13.76
N GLY A 308 2.25 28.33 -14.84
CA GLY A 308 1.69 28.65 -16.15
C GLY A 308 2.17 29.99 -16.73
N ALA A 309 1.27 30.70 -17.38
CA ALA A 309 1.48 31.97 -18.06
C ALA A 309 0.82 33.16 -17.37
N ARG A 310 -0.11 32.92 -16.44
CA ARG A 310 -0.91 33.95 -15.76
C ARG A 310 -1.12 33.66 -14.28
N SER A 311 -1.18 34.71 -13.47
CA SER A 311 -1.60 34.63 -12.07
C SER A 311 -2.39 35.90 -11.70
N ALA A 312 -3.20 35.86 -10.64
CA ALA A 312 -3.80 37.07 -10.10
C ALA A 312 -2.75 37.92 -9.37
N ASN A 313 -2.67 39.20 -9.70
CA ASN A 313 -1.81 40.18 -9.05
C ASN A 313 -2.68 41.20 -8.31
N LEU A 314 -2.71 41.07 -6.98
CA LEU A 314 -3.52 41.89 -6.09
C LEU A 314 -2.66 43.05 -5.58
N LYS A 315 -3.13 44.27 -5.75
CA LYS A 315 -2.35 45.51 -5.56
C LYS A 315 -1.94 45.78 -4.11
N GLY A 316 -2.70 45.25 -3.16
CA GLY A 316 -2.49 45.43 -1.73
C GLY A 316 -2.90 46.79 -1.20
N SER A 317 -3.81 47.51 -1.86
CA SER A 317 -4.51 48.68 -1.27
C SER A 317 -5.53 48.23 -0.21
N GLY A 318 -6.00 49.15 0.63
CA GLY A 318 -7.04 48.84 1.61
C GLY A 318 -8.40 48.40 1.02
N THR A 319 -8.60 48.54 -0.29
CA THR A 319 -9.80 48.10 -1.02
C THR A 319 -9.55 46.88 -1.90
N SER A 320 -8.32 46.37 -1.97
CA SER A 320 -7.97 45.25 -2.85
C SER A 320 -8.77 44.01 -2.47
N ALA A 321 -9.54 43.50 -3.45
CA ALA A 321 -10.38 42.33 -3.27
C ALA A 321 -10.66 41.64 -4.61
N MET A 322 -10.65 40.31 -4.60
CA MET A 322 -11.29 39.49 -5.61
C MET A 322 -12.45 38.72 -4.98
N THR A 323 -13.66 38.90 -5.52
CA THR A 323 -14.90 38.44 -4.89
C THR A 323 -15.76 37.70 -5.90
N MET A 324 -16.14 36.45 -5.60
CA MET A 324 -17.16 35.73 -6.37
C MET A 324 -18.48 36.49 -6.36
N LEU A 325 -19.09 36.67 -7.53
CA LEU A 325 -20.40 37.28 -7.73
C LEU A 325 -21.50 36.26 -8.03
N GLU A 326 -21.11 35.03 -8.34
CA GLU A 326 -22.00 33.88 -8.57
C GLU A 326 -21.72 32.79 -7.54
N ASP A 327 -22.77 32.07 -7.15
CA ASP A 327 -22.64 30.98 -6.18
C ASP A 327 -21.93 29.77 -6.82
N LYS A 328 -20.96 29.21 -6.10
CA LYS A 328 -20.49 27.84 -6.34
C LYS A 328 -21.50 26.86 -5.72
N PRO A 329 -22.15 25.98 -6.50
CA PRO A 329 -23.01 24.94 -5.97
C PRO A 329 -22.16 23.84 -5.30
N ASN A 330 -22.84 22.85 -4.71
CA ASN A 330 -22.23 21.63 -4.17
C ASN A 330 -21.26 21.83 -3.00
N GLY A 331 -21.52 22.85 -2.17
CA GLY A 331 -20.73 23.06 -0.97
C GLY A 331 -19.32 23.61 -1.21
N ALA A 332 -18.61 23.73 -0.09
CA ALA A 332 -17.17 23.96 -0.04
C ALA A 332 -16.55 23.20 1.13
N GLY A 333 -15.58 22.33 0.83
CA GLY A 333 -14.77 21.59 1.79
C GLY A 333 -13.54 22.41 2.15
N GLU A 334 -12.45 22.16 1.44
CA GLU A 334 -11.21 22.96 1.52
C GLU A 334 -11.20 24.05 0.43
N VAL A 335 -10.79 25.26 0.80
CA VAL A 335 -10.29 26.28 -0.14
C VAL A 335 -8.78 26.35 -0.04
N LYS A 336 -8.08 26.30 -1.17
CA LYS A 336 -6.62 26.42 -1.21
C LYS A 336 -6.13 27.13 -2.48
N PHE A 337 -4.95 27.73 -2.40
CA PHE A 337 -4.27 28.37 -3.52
C PHE A 337 -2.80 28.60 -3.20
N GLN A 338 -1.98 28.80 -4.22
CA GLN A 338 -0.61 29.26 -4.06
C GLN A 338 -0.55 30.78 -3.98
N TYR A 339 0.43 31.29 -3.24
CA TYR A 339 0.70 32.72 -3.15
C TYR A 339 2.18 33.04 -2.93
N CYS A 340 2.60 34.21 -3.39
CA CYS A 340 3.92 34.79 -3.06
C CYS A 340 3.87 36.33 -3.17
N SER A 341 4.92 37.01 -2.71
CA SER A 341 5.06 38.45 -2.88
C SER A 341 5.42 38.81 -4.32
N TYR A 342 4.93 39.92 -4.83
CA TYR A 342 5.40 40.48 -6.10
C TYR A 342 6.80 41.08 -5.94
N GLY A 343 7.83 40.37 -6.40
CA GLY A 343 9.22 40.85 -6.35
C GLY A 343 9.67 41.23 -4.94
N THR A 344 10.03 42.50 -4.74
CA THR A 344 10.50 43.04 -3.46
C THR A 344 9.54 44.07 -2.87
N ASP A 345 8.29 44.12 -3.32
CA ASP A 345 7.30 45.03 -2.77
C ASP A 345 7.07 44.75 -1.28
N ASP A 346 6.78 45.80 -0.51
CA ASP A 346 6.34 45.68 0.89
C ASP A 346 5.12 44.73 0.97
N GLN A 347 4.81 44.17 2.14
CA GLN A 347 3.72 43.19 2.25
C GLN A 347 2.66 43.63 3.25
N THR A 348 1.43 43.18 2.99
CA THR A 348 0.29 43.35 3.90
C THR A 348 -0.34 42.00 4.19
N SER A 349 -1.17 41.94 5.23
CA SER A 349 -1.91 40.74 5.55
C SER A 349 -3.19 40.65 4.72
N TRP A 350 -3.53 39.44 4.30
CA TRP A 350 -4.70 39.09 3.51
C TRP A 350 -5.55 38.08 4.26
N ILE A 351 -6.84 38.09 3.99
CA ILE A 351 -7.78 37.10 4.51
C ILE A 351 -8.61 36.53 3.37
N VAL A 352 -9.12 35.34 3.63
CA VAL A 352 -10.13 34.67 2.80
C VAL A 352 -11.42 34.66 3.58
N GLU A 353 -12.50 35.08 2.96
CA GLU A 353 -13.84 35.03 3.53
C GLU A 353 -14.76 34.25 2.60
N TYR A 354 -15.80 33.63 3.17
CA TYR A 354 -16.84 32.95 2.43
C TYR A 354 -18.23 33.46 2.83
N SER A 355 -19.16 33.40 1.88
CA SER A 355 -20.58 33.71 2.07
C SER A 355 -21.44 32.51 1.68
N ILE A 356 -22.49 32.25 2.47
CA ILE A 356 -23.51 31.21 2.24
C ILE A 356 -24.91 31.81 1.99
N ASP A 357 -24.96 33.13 1.80
CA ASP A 357 -26.16 33.96 1.68
C ASP A 357 -26.02 34.98 0.55
N GLN A 358 -25.40 34.56 -0.57
CA GLN A 358 -25.30 35.34 -1.80
C GLN A 358 -24.54 36.68 -1.65
N GLY A 359 -23.59 36.73 -0.72
CA GLY A 359 -22.72 37.89 -0.49
C GLY A 359 -23.26 38.91 0.52
N GLU A 360 -24.40 38.65 1.16
CA GLU A 360 -24.99 39.53 2.18
C GLU A 360 -24.13 39.56 3.46
N SER A 361 -23.57 38.42 3.87
CA SER A 361 -22.63 38.32 4.98
C SER A 361 -21.43 37.44 4.66
N TRP A 362 -20.30 37.73 5.32
CA TRP A 362 -19.00 37.10 5.06
C TRP A 362 -18.40 36.59 6.37
N THR A 363 -17.91 35.35 6.35
CA THR A 363 -17.20 34.71 7.46
C THR A 363 -15.78 34.39 7.03
N GLN A 364 -14.78 34.68 7.86
CA GLN A 364 -13.39 34.37 7.54
C GLN A 364 -13.15 32.84 7.52
N ALA A 365 -12.49 32.35 6.47
CA ALA A 365 -11.96 31.00 6.38
C ALA A 365 -10.47 31.00 6.79
N GLY A 366 -10.11 30.13 7.74
CA GLY A 366 -8.73 29.99 8.20
C GLY A 366 -8.15 31.25 8.84
N THR A 367 -6.82 31.28 8.94
CA THR A 367 -6.07 32.43 9.48
C THR A 367 -5.63 33.36 8.37
N SER A 368 -5.43 34.64 8.70
CA SER A 368 -4.83 35.59 7.77
C SER A 368 -3.43 35.13 7.31
N PHE A 369 -3.05 35.44 6.07
CA PHE A 369 -1.73 35.16 5.52
C PHE A 369 -1.00 36.45 5.15
N THR A 370 0.31 36.39 4.97
CA THR A 370 1.15 37.51 4.52
C THR A 370 2.17 36.94 3.52
N PRO A 371 2.15 37.37 2.25
CA PRO A 371 3.05 36.84 1.25
C PRO A 371 4.52 37.09 1.57
N VAL A 372 5.37 36.19 1.11
CA VAL A 372 6.83 36.28 1.13
C VAL A 372 7.37 35.90 -0.24
N ALA A 373 8.66 36.10 -0.47
CA ALA A 373 9.27 35.87 -1.79
C ALA A 373 9.21 34.40 -2.25
N ALA A 374 9.26 33.45 -1.31
CA ALA A 374 9.06 32.04 -1.62
C ALA A 374 7.57 31.75 -1.84
N GLU A 375 7.27 30.88 -2.81
CA GLU A 375 5.93 30.34 -2.99
C GLU A 375 5.47 29.62 -1.72
N ASN A 376 4.22 29.88 -1.32
CA ASN A 376 3.55 29.24 -0.20
C ASN A 376 2.13 28.85 -0.61
N THR A 377 1.50 27.98 0.17
CA THR A 377 0.11 27.57 -0.03
C THR A 377 -0.76 28.07 1.10
N PHE A 378 -1.88 28.70 0.77
CA PHE A 378 -2.97 28.94 1.70
C PHE A 378 -3.90 27.72 1.66
N SER A 379 -4.36 27.26 2.80
CA SER A 379 -5.39 26.22 2.91
C SER A 379 -6.28 26.53 4.11
N ALA A 380 -7.59 26.41 3.92
CA ALA A 380 -8.57 26.52 4.98
C ALA A 380 -9.79 25.61 4.72
N GLU A 381 -10.24 24.99 5.81
CA GLU A 381 -11.47 24.21 5.84
C GLU A 381 -12.69 25.13 6.03
N ILE A 382 -13.69 25.00 5.15
CA ILE A 382 -15.01 25.64 5.23
C ILE A 382 -16.06 24.62 5.66
N ASN A 383 -16.03 23.42 5.07
CA ASN A 383 -16.91 22.27 5.39
C ASN A 383 -18.40 22.63 5.50
N THR A 384 -18.93 23.25 4.44
CA THR A 384 -20.36 23.54 4.30
C THR A 384 -20.93 22.88 3.07
N SER A 385 -22.12 22.28 3.20
CA SER A 385 -22.88 21.73 2.07
C SER A 385 -23.68 22.79 1.30
N ARG A 386 -23.67 24.05 1.77
CA ARG A 386 -24.37 25.17 1.14
C ARG A 386 -23.58 25.72 -0.04
N SER A 387 -24.28 26.28 -1.02
CA SER A 387 -23.61 27.01 -2.09
C SER A 387 -22.83 28.20 -1.52
N VAL A 388 -21.61 28.44 -2.01
CA VAL A 388 -20.69 29.43 -1.44
C VAL A 388 -20.22 30.47 -2.45
N ARG A 389 -19.83 31.64 -1.94
CA ARG A 389 -18.96 32.60 -2.62
C ARG A 389 -17.69 32.79 -1.80
N ILE A 390 -16.55 33.01 -2.45
CA ILE A 390 -15.28 33.33 -1.80
C ILE A 390 -14.87 34.77 -2.11
N CYS A 391 -14.26 35.44 -1.14
CA CYS A 391 -13.61 36.73 -1.26
C CYS A 391 -12.18 36.61 -0.72
N ILE A 392 -11.19 37.01 -1.51
CA ILE A 392 -9.81 37.17 -1.05
C ILE A 392 -9.54 38.67 -1.03
N ARG A 393 -9.24 39.23 0.14
CA ARG A 393 -9.10 40.67 0.31
C ARG A 393 -8.01 41.06 1.29
N GLU A 394 -7.58 42.31 1.18
CA GLU A 394 -6.68 42.92 2.15
C GLU A 394 -7.34 42.94 3.54
N ALA A 395 -6.58 42.54 4.56
CA ALA A 395 -7.14 42.25 5.88
C ALA A 395 -7.45 43.52 6.69
N THR A 396 -6.68 44.60 6.49
CA THR A 396 -6.70 45.78 7.38
C THR A 396 -7.67 46.87 6.95
N GLY A 397 -8.14 46.86 5.71
CA GLY A 397 -8.92 47.94 5.13
C GLY A 397 -8.12 49.23 4.94
N SER A 398 -6.79 49.16 4.96
CA SER A 398 -5.92 50.34 5.03
C SER A 398 -4.61 50.16 4.26
N GLY A 399 -4.00 51.28 3.85
CA GLY A 399 -2.66 51.34 3.23
C GLY A 399 -2.67 51.51 1.70
N THR A 400 -1.47 51.48 1.10
CA THR A 400 -1.20 51.91 -0.29
C THR A 400 -1.00 50.73 -1.25
N SER A 401 -0.91 51.02 -2.54
CA SER A 401 -0.94 50.08 -3.67
C SER A 401 0.41 49.43 -4.06
N VAL A 402 1.42 49.47 -3.19
CA VAL A 402 2.76 48.90 -3.48
C VAL A 402 3.03 47.75 -2.51
N ARG A 403 2.00 46.90 -2.30
CA ARG A 403 2.04 45.78 -1.37
C ARG A 403 1.55 44.48 -1.99
N ARG A 404 2.05 44.20 -3.19
CA ARG A 404 1.43 43.27 -4.12
C ARG A 404 1.61 41.81 -3.73
N ALA A 405 0.53 41.05 -3.89
CA ALA A 405 0.49 39.60 -3.73
C ALA A 405 0.17 38.95 -5.09
N LEU A 406 0.87 37.86 -5.39
CA LEU A 406 0.52 36.96 -6.49
C LEU A 406 -0.26 35.78 -5.90
N ILE A 407 -1.35 35.39 -6.57
CA ILE A 407 -2.19 34.24 -6.21
C ILE A 407 -2.44 33.41 -7.46
N ASP A 408 -2.39 32.09 -7.31
CA ASP A 408 -2.60 31.15 -8.40
C ASP A 408 -3.23 29.84 -7.93
N ASN A 409 -3.76 29.05 -8.88
CA ASN A 409 -4.34 27.73 -8.65
C ASN A 409 -5.35 27.71 -7.50
N ILE A 410 -6.36 28.59 -7.57
CA ILE A 410 -7.44 28.62 -6.58
C ILE A 410 -8.33 27.40 -6.76
N GLU A 411 -8.41 26.59 -5.72
CA GLU A 411 -9.21 25.38 -5.67
C GLU A 411 -10.23 25.47 -4.54
N ILE A 412 -11.48 25.13 -4.85
CA ILE A 412 -12.54 24.96 -3.86
C ILE A 412 -13.15 23.57 -4.04
N ALA A 413 -12.87 22.67 -3.10
CA ALA A 413 -13.41 21.31 -3.11
C ALA A 413 -14.92 21.31 -2.84
N ASP A 414 -15.68 20.45 -3.52
CA ASP A 414 -17.07 20.16 -3.19
C ASP A 414 -17.16 19.58 -1.76
N TYR A 415 -18.29 19.83 -1.09
CA TYR A 415 -18.59 19.24 0.20
C TYR A 415 -20.04 18.81 0.30
N TYR A 416 -20.24 17.56 0.70
CA TYR A 416 -21.56 16.99 0.95
C TYR A 416 -21.63 16.47 2.39
N ASP A 417 -22.81 16.52 2.99
CA ASP A 417 -22.98 15.90 4.30
C ASP A 417 -22.83 14.38 4.20
N PHE A 418 -23.28 13.77 3.11
CA PHE A 418 -23.16 12.34 2.83
C PHE A 418 -22.61 12.16 1.42
N TYR A 419 -21.42 11.59 1.31
CA TYR A 419 -20.81 11.28 0.02
C TYR A 419 -21.30 9.91 -0.48
N ASP A 420 -21.47 9.78 -1.79
CA ASP A 420 -21.87 8.53 -2.44
C ASP A 420 -20.95 7.37 -2.01
N ARG A 421 -21.56 6.28 -1.54
CA ARG A 421 -20.92 5.05 -1.07
C ARG A 421 -19.89 5.22 0.04
N VAL A 422 -19.92 6.35 0.76
CA VAL A 422 -19.09 6.58 1.95
C VAL A 422 -19.97 6.50 3.20
N PRO A 423 -19.78 5.47 4.05
CA PRO A 423 -20.49 5.39 5.33
C PRO A 423 -20.17 6.58 6.23
N LYS A 424 -21.20 7.26 6.72
CA LYS A 424 -21.09 8.34 7.70
C LYS A 424 -21.75 7.96 9.01
N MET A 425 -21.02 8.11 10.11
CA MET A 425 -21.61 8.06 11.44
C MET A 425 -22.45 9.32 11.66
N VAL A 426 -23.73 9.13 12.00
CA VAL A 426 -24.69 10.21 12.23
C VAL A 426 -24.97 10.45 13.70
N THR A 427 -24.66 9.46 14.55
CA THR A 427 -24.54 9.63 15.99
C THR A 427 -23.23 9.00 16.46
N GLU A 428 -22.67 9.55 17.53
CA GLU A 428 -21.35 9.13 18.03
C GLU A 428 -21.36 7.64 18.41
N ASN A 429 -20.60 6.83 17.66
CA ASN A 429 -20.41 5.40 17.88
C ASN A 429 -21.68 4.52 17.91
N GLU A 430 -22.83 5.03 17.45
CA GLU A 430 -24.10 4.32 17.56
C GLU A 430 -24.77 4.11 16.19
N CYS A 431 -25.09 5.16 15.43
CA CYS A 431 -25.79 5.03 14.14
C CYS A 431 -24.95 5.50 12.95
N GLY A 432 -25.01 4.77 11.84
CA GLY A 432 -24.41 5.14 10.56
C GLY A 432 -25.39 5.10 9.40
N ILE A 433 -25.14 5.93 8.40
CA ILE A 433 -25.88 5.99 7.14
C ILE A 433 -24.88 5.94 5.98
N MET A 434 -25.15 5.13 4.97
CA MET A 434 -24.48 5.16 3.68
C MET A 434 -25.53 5.39 2.58
N ILE A 435 -25.27 6.37 1.72
CA ILE A 435 -26.10 6.67 0.55
C ILE A 435 -25.41 6.07 -0.67
N ILE A 436 -26.16 5.39 -1.53
CA ILE A 436 -25.67 4.82 -2.79
C ILE A 436 -26.52 5.38 -3.92
N GLY A 437 -25.89 5.77 -5.03
CA GLY A 437 -26.57 6.34 -6.20
C GLY A 437 -26.50 7.86 -6.28
N GLY A 438 -25.70 8.49 -5.41
CA GLY A 438 -25.52 9.94 -5.37
C GLY A 438 -25.10 10.44 -3.99
N ASN A 439 -24.81 11.74 -3.90
CA ASN A 439 -24.52 12.41 -2.64
C ASN A 439 -25.83 12.81 -1.93
N ALA A 440 -25.76 13.20 -0.67
CA ALA A 440 -26.89 13.82 0.03
C ALA A 440 -26.44 14.90 1.00
N ASN A 441 -27.33 15.85 1.27
CA ASN A 441 -27.13 16.91 2.25
C ASN A 441 -28.25 16.89 3.30
N ILE A 442 -28.00 17.45 4.48
CA ILE A 442 -29.10 17.73 5.42
C ILE A 442 -30.02 18.78 4.77
N SER A 443 -31.32 18.51 4.79
CA SER A 443 -32.31 19.37 4.15
C SER A 443 -32.35 20.74 4.85
N ILE A 444 -32.27 21.79 4.05
CA ILE A 444 -32.45 23.18 4.50
C ILE A 444 -33.90 23.64 4.36
N ILE A 445 -34.74 22.88 3.65
CA ILE A 445 -36.14 23.22 3.37
C ILE A 445 -37.11 22.47 4.27
N ASN A 446 -36.80 21.23 4.62
CA ASN A 446 -37.67 20.37 5.42
C ASN A 446 -37.06 20.10 6.78
N ARG A 447 -37.95 19.89 7.76
CA ARG A 447 -37.60 19.40 9.09
C ARG A 447 -38.31 18.08 9.34
N PRO A 448 -37.75 17.21 10.20
CA PRO A 448 -38.39 15.99 10.64
C PRO A 448 -39.81 16.23 11.15
N GLY A 449 -40.73 15.36 10.74
CA GLY A 449 -42.09 15.32 11.23
C GLY A 449 -42.21 14.52 12.52
N ILE A 450 -43.40 13.98 12.79
CA ILE A 450 -43.61 13.04 13.88
C ILE A 450 -43.00 11.69 13.50
N ALA A 451 -42.22 11.10 14.41
CA ALA A 451 -41.64 9.77 14.23
C ALA A 451 -42.72 8.73 13.85
N PRO A 452 -42.39 7.75 12.98
CA PRO A 452 -43.36 6.78 12.46
C PRO A 452 -43.92 5.86 13.55
N ASP A 453 -43.17 5.64 14.63
CA ASP A 453 -43.56 4.79 15.75
C ASP A 453 -43.06 5.36 17.08
N LEU A 454 -43.99 5.84 17.91
CA LEU A 454 -43.69 6.45 19.22
C LEU A 454 -43.26 5.43 20.29
N SER A 455 -43.35 4.13 20.02
CA SER A 455 -42.81 3.08 20.88
C SER A 455 -41.29 2.97 20.81
N TYR A 456 -40.66 3.67 19.86
CA TYR A 456 -39.20 3.79 19.73
C TYR A 456 -38.73 5.15 20.26
N GLU A 457 -37.57 5.17 20.90
CA GLU A 457 -36.79 6.38 21.14
C GLU A 457 -35.99 6.70 19.87
N SER A 458 -35.91 7.99 19.51
CA SER A 458 -35.19 8.44 18.34
C SER A 458 -33.69 8.41 18.63
N LEU A 459 -32.94 7.62 17.87
CA LEU A 459 -31.47 7.69 17.84
C LEU A 459 -31.03 8.72 16.80
N TYR A 460 -31.66 8.72 15.63
CA TYR A 460 -31.43 9.71 14.57
C TYR A 460 -32.74 10.01 13.86
N HIS A 461 -33.04 11.28 13.63
CA HIS A 461 -34.24 11.68 12.89
C HIS A 461 -33.98 13.02 12.20
N GLU A 462 -33.72 12.97 10.89
CA GLU A 462 -33.39 14.16 10.08
C GLU A 462 -34.01 14.07 8.69
N CYS A 463 -34.16 15.21 8.03
CA CYS A 463 -34.49 15.27 6.60
C CYS A 463 -33.22 15.46 5.79
N LEU A 464 -33.08 14.70 4.70
CA LEU A 464 -31.98 14.75 3.75
C LEU A 464 -32.50 15.17 2.37
N THR A 465 -31.68 15.90 1.62
CA THR A 465 -31.84 16.10 0.18
C THR A 465 -30.87 15.16 -0.52
N LEU A 466 -31.40 14.10 -1.14
CA LEU A 466 -30.64 13.22 -2.04
C LEU A 466 -30.37 13.98 -3.35
N LEU A 467 -29.13 13.95 -3.81
CA LEU A 467 -28.65 14.69 -4.97
C LEU A 467 -28.43 13.74 -6.16
N GLY A 468 -29.00 14.09 -7.32
CA GLY A 468 -28.96 13.30 -8.55
C GLY A 468 -30.32 12.74 -8.97
N ASP A 469 -30.42 12.13 -10.15
CA ASP A 469 -31.71 11.62 -10.64
C ASP A 469 -32.16 10.34 -9.91
N GLY A 470 -31.26 9.68 -9.17
CA GLY A 470 -31.48 8.38 -8.56
C GLY A 470 -31.45 7.25 -9.59
N PRO A 471 -32.00 6.06 -9.26
CA PRO A 471 -32.51 5.67 -7.94
C PRO A 471 -31.37 5.60 -6.90
N TRP A 472 -31.74 5.62 -5.62
CA TRP A 472 -30.80 5.49 -4.51
C TRP A 472 -31.06 4.24 -3.67
N SER A 473 -30.00 3.76 -3.01
CA SER A 473 -30.14 2.89 -1.84
C SER A 473 -29.65 3.64 -0.60
N VAL A 474 -30.39 3.51 0.49
CA VAL A 474 -30.02 4.06 1.80
C VAL A 474 -29.80 2.93 2.77
N ASP A 475 -28.54 2.70 3.11
CA ASP A 475 -28.16 1.70 4.10
C ASP A 475 -28.00 2.40 5.45
N THR A 476 -28.80 1.97 6.42
CA THR A 476 -28.74 2.42 7.81
C THR A 476 -28.15 1.32 8.66
N GLY A 477 -27.34 1.65 9.66
CA GLY A 477 -26.77 0.66 10.56
C GLY A 477 -26.62 1.16 11.99
N VAL A 478 -26.61 0.22 12.94
CA VAL A 478 -26.33 0.51 14.35
C VAL A 478 -25.11 -0.29 14.78
N ARG A 479 -24.04 0.39 15.21
CA ARG A 479 -22.86 -0.25 15.82
C ARG A 479 -23.05 -0.30 17.33
N THR A 480 -22.93 -1.49 17.92
CA THR A 480 -22.81 -1.65 19.37
C THR A 480 -21.40 -2.14 19.69
N GLN A 481 -20.64 -1.35 20.47
CA GLN A 481 -19.25 -1.68 20.86
C GLN A 481 -19.11 -2.89 21.80
N VAL A 482 -20.18 -3.65 22.06
CA VAL A 482 -20.17 -4.77 22.97
C VAL A 482 -21.06 -5.86 22.39
N GLN A 483 -20.47 -7.03 22.16
CA GLN A 483 -21.10 -8.34 21.94
C GLN A 483 -22.62 -8.35 21.73
N GLU A 484 -23.05 -8.81 20.55
CA GLU A 484 -24.32 -9.50 20.29
C GLU A 484 -25.51 -9.07 21.18
N VAL A 485 -25.83 -7.77 21.18
CA VAL A 485 -27.25 -7.44 21.18
C VAL A 485 -27.63 -7.47 19.71
N LYS A 486 -28.20 -8.60 19.28
CA LYS A 486 -28.89 -8.68 18.00
C LYS A 486 -29.70 -7.40 17.80
N GLY A 487 -29.73 -6.86 16.57
CA GLY A 487 -30.55 -5.70 16.21
C GLY A 487 -32.05 -5.82 16.48
N ASP A 488 -32.49 -6.91 17.14
CA ASP A 488 -33.84 -7.32 17.56
C ASP A 488 -34.72 -6.24 18.26
N ASN A 489 -34.22 -5.04 18.53
CA ASN A 489 -35.00 -3.93 19.08
C ASN A 489 -34.72 -2.56 18.43
N CYS A 490 -33.98 -2.50 17.31
CA CYS A 490 -33.76 -1.26 16.56
C CYS A 490 -34.51 -1.32 15.23
N ARG A 491 -35.03 -0.18 14.80
CA ARG A 491 -35.78 -0.04 13.56
C ARG A 491 -35.32 1.20 12.81
N ALA A 492 -35.21 1.08 11.50
CA ALA A 492 -35.02 2.22 10.62
C ALA A 492 -36.29 2.43 9.78
N ALA A 493 -36.51 3.67 9.39
CA ALA A 493 -37.53 4.01 8.41
C ALA A 493 -37.09 5.20 7.59
N VAL A 494 -37.47 5.20 6.32
CA VAL A 494 -37.34 6.35 5.44
C VAL A 494 -38.71 6.78 4.96
N LYS A 495 -38.88 8.07 4.67
CA LYS A 495 -40.12 8.58 4.11
C LYS A 495 -39.84 9.49 2.93
N TYR A 496 -40.52 9.17 1.85
CA TYR A 496 -40.60 9.94 0.61
C TYR A 496 -42.05 9.89 0.14
N ASP A 497 -42.48 10.89 -0.64
CA ASP A 497 -43.86 11.01 -1.14
C ASP A 497 -44.94 10.92 -0.03
N ASN A 498 -44.59 11.37 1.19
CA ASN A 498 -45.40 11.29 2.41
C ASN A 498 -45.74 9.87 2.92
N ILE A 499 -45.04 8.84 2.44
CA ILE A 499 -45.23 7.45 2.85
C ILE A 499 -43.99 6.97 3.60
N TRP A 500 -44.18 6.37 4.77
CA TRP A 500 -43.11 5.74 5.53
C TRP A 500 -42.85 4.30 5.05
N TYR A 501 -41.58 3.97 4.85
CA TYR A 501 -41.06 2.66 4.55
C TYR A 501 -40.14 2.26 5.69
N GLY A 502 -40.53 1.29 6.50
CA GLY A 502 -39.80 0.94 7.74
C GLY A 502 -39.42 -0.53 7.78
N ALA A 503 -38.19 -0.81 8.21
CA ALA A 503 -37.61 -2.14 8.34
C ALA A 503 -36.92 -2.30 9.69
N ASP A 504 -37.01 -3.50 10.27
CA ASP A 504 -36.22 -3.85 11.45
C ASP A 504 -34.74 -3.95 11.06
N ILE A 505 -33.85 -3.53 11.95
CA ILE A 505 -32.40 -3.60 11.72
C ILE A 505 -31.94 -5.02 12.07
N ILE A 506 -31.64 -5.81 11.06
CA ILE A 506 -31.23 -7.22 11.20
C ILE A 506 -29.74 -7.31 10.88
N ASP A 507 -28.99 -8.07 11.67
CA ASP A 507 -27.53 -8.22 11.51
C ASP A 507 -26.74 -6.90 11.43
N GLY A 508 -27.29 -5.85 12.06
CA GLY A 508 -26.64 -4.54 12.22
C GLY A 508 -26.98 -3.50 11.14
N PHE A 509 -27.77 -3.84 10.11
CA PHE A 509 -28.18 -2.88 9.08
C PHE A 509 -29.62 -3.06 8.57
N ALA A 510 -30.17 -2.02 7.94
CA ALA A 510 -31.41 -2.02 7.17
C ALA A 510 -31.21 -1.18 5.92
N SER A 511 -31.67 -1.68 4.76
CA SER A 511 -31.49 -1.07 3.45
C SER A 511 -32.84 -0.65 2.87
N PHE A 512 -32.87 0.51 2.20
CA PHE A 512 -34.07 1.06 1.59
C PHE A 512 -33.80 1.49 0.15
N ASP A 513 -34.53 0.89 -0.79
CA ASP A 513 -34.59 1.38 -2.17
C ASP A 513 -35.46 2.64 -2.22
N VAL A 514 -34.85 3.75 -2.64
CA VAL A 514 -35.51 5.04 -2.85
C VAL A 514 -35.60 5.27 -4.35
N PRO A 515 -36.80 5.38 -4.94
CA PRO A 515 -36.94 5.56 -6.38
C PRO A 515 -36.33 6.89 -6.85
N GLU A 516 -36.16 7.00 -8.17
CA GLU A 516 -35.79 8.23 -8.87
C GLU A 516 -36.63 9.44 -8.42
N ALA A 517 -36.04 10.63 -8.53
CA ALA A 517 -36.72 11.87 -8.20
C ALA A 517 -37.90 12.16 -9.15
N ASN A 518 -38.98 12.74 -8.62
CA ASN A 518 -40.18 13.06 -9.39
C ASN A 518 -40.90 14.30 -8.83
N PRO A 519 -40.85 15.48 -9.49
CA PRO A 519 -40.00 15.86 -10.63
C PRO A 519 -38.61 16.37 -10.19
N GLY A 520 -37.66 16.43 -11.13
CA GLY A 520 -36.37 17.08 -10.95
C GLY A 520 -35.26 16.14 -10.49
N PRO A 521 -34.03 16.66 -10.30
CA PRO A 521 -32.83 15.85 -10.11
C PRO A 521 -32.45 15.68 -8.62
N ASN A 522 -33.36 15.94 -7.68
CA ASN A 522 -33.11 15.81 -6.25
C ASN A 522 -34.37 15.28 -5.58
N ARG A 523 -34.21 14.55 -4.46
CA ARG A 523 -35.33 14.01 -3.70
C ARG A 523 -35.17 14.28 -2.22
N GLU A 524 -36.25 14.75 -1.60
CA GLU A 524 -36.33 14.89 -0.15
C GLU A 524 -36.65 13.54 0.51
N LEU A 525 -35.92 13.23 1.56
CA LEU A 525 -36.00 11.97 2.30
C LEU A 525 -35.97 12.26 3.80
N GLU A 526 -37.00 11.88 4.52
CA GLU A 526 -36.98 11.90 5.99
C GLU A 526 -36.46 10.55 6.49
N VAL A 527 -35.39 10.53 7.28
CA VAL A 527 -34.74 9.31 7.78
C VAL A 527 -34.91 9.25 9.29
N PHE A 528 -35.38 8.10 9.78
CA PHE A 528 -35.55 7.78 11.19
C PHE A 528 -34.81 6.50 11.54
N ILE A 529 -34.04 6.52 12.61
CA ILE A 529 -33.43 5.35 13.25
C ILE A 529 -33.82 5.41 14.73
N GLY A 530 -34.45 4.35 15.24
CA GLY A 530 -34.92 4.32 16.61
C GLY A 530 -34.69 3.00 17.30
N ARG A 531 -34.69 3.04 18.63
CA ARG A 531 -34.57 1.88 19.51
C ARG A 531 -35.83 1.71 20.34
N ARG A 532 -36.29 0.47 20.50
CA ARG A 532 -37.53 0.18 21.24
C ARG A 532 -37.40 0.66 22.68
N LYS A 533 -38.34 1.49 23.13
CA LYS A 533 -38.40 1.94 24.53
C LYS A 533 -38.59 0.74 25.45
N ALA A 534 -37.94 0.79 26.61
CA ALA A 534 -38.22 -0.17 27.67
C ALA A 534 -39.73 -0.13 28.00
N PRO A 535 -40.40 -1.29 28.15
CA PRO A 535 -41.81 -1.31 28.50
C PRO A 535 -42.01 -0.59 29.83
N THR A 536 -42.92 0.39 29.88
CA THR A 536 -43.37 0.96 31.14
C THR A 536 -44.08 -0.13 31.91
N VAL A 537 -43.46 -0.65 32.97
CA VAL A 537 -44.08 -1.67 33.82
C VAL A 537 -45.27 -1.02 34.54
N PRO A 538 -46.48 -1.60 34.54
CA PRO A 538 -47.60 -1.04 35.27
C PRO A 538 -47.28 -0.94 36.77
N VAL A 539 -47.31 0.27 37.33
CA VAL A 539 -47.18 0.47 38.78
C VAL A 539 -48.43 -0.08 39.44
N THR A 540 -48.29 -1.20 40.14
CA THR A 540 -49.38 -1.76 40.95
C THR A 540 -49.33 -1.10 42.32
N LEU A 541 -50.32 -0.27 42.64
CA LEU A 541 -50.49 0.26 44.01
C LEU A 541 -50.69 -0.93 44.96
N SER A 542 -49.78 -1.11 45.92
CA SER A 542 -49.77 -2.29 46.79
C SER A 542 -50.68 -2.18 48.02
N HIS A 543 -51.10 -0.96 48.41
CA HIS A 543 -51.94 -0.78 49.58
C HIS A 543 -52.69 0.57 49.62
N PHE A 544 -53.99 0.53 49.96
CA PHE A 544 -54.80 1.68 50.36
C PHE A 544 -55.50 1.34 51.68
N SER A 545 -55.35 2.18 52.70
CA SER A 545 -56.14 2.07 53.93
C SER A 545 -56.69 3.42 54.36
N ALA A 546 -57.94 3.39 54.83
CA ALA A 546 -58.60 4.49 55.48
C ALA A 546 -58.90 4.05 56.92
N THR A 547 -58.46 4.85 57.89
CA THR A 547 -58.71 4.60 59.30
C THR A 547 -59.39 5.81 59.93
N MET A 548 -60.47 5.55 60.67
CA MET A 548 -61.21 6.59 61.39
C MET A 548 -60.44 6.92 62.67
N THR A 549 -60.11 8.19 62.89
CA THR A 549 -59.47 8.63 64.13
C THR A 549 -60.50 8.77 65.25
N ALA A 550 -60.04 8.81 66.51
CA ALA A 550 -60.89 8.97 67.68
C ALA A 550 -61.69 10.29 67.67
N GLU A 551 -61.29 11.27 66.85
CA GLU A 551 -62.03 12.52 66.63
C GLU A 551 -62.92 12.53 65.36
N ASN A 552 -63.25 11.37 64.78
CA ASN A 552 -64.09 11.22 63.57
C ASN A 552 -63.52 11.83 62.27
N TYR A 553 -62.20 12.02 62.17
CA TYR A 553 -61.56 12.32 60.88
C TYR A 553 -61.14 11.04 60.16
N VAL A 554 -61.19 11.04 58.82
CA VAL A 554 -60.60 9.97 58.00
C VAL A 554 -59.13 10.31 57.75
N ASN A 555 -58.23 9.50 58.29
CA ASN A 555 -56.81 9.61 57.97
C ASN A 555 -56.50 8.73 56.75
N LEU A 556 -56.10 9.36 55.64
CA LEU A 556 -55.69 8.68 54.42
C LEU A 556 -54.16 8.55 54.42
N LYS A 557 -53.66 7.31 54.37
CA LYS A 557 -52.23 7.04 54.33
C LYS A 557 -51.90 6.18 53.12
N TRP A 558 -50.96 6.62 52.29
CA TRP A 558 -50.39 5.81 51.22
C TRP A 558 -48.90 5.54 51.49
N ILE A 559 -48.44 4.35 51.10
CA ILE A 559 -47.03 3.97 51.15
C ILE A 559 -46.63 3.61 49.72
N SER A 560 -45.76 4.42 49.10
CA SER A 560 -45.10 4.03 47.86
C SER A 560 -43.92 3.12 48.19
N GLN A 561 -43.76 2.01 47.48
CA GLN A 561 -42.47 1.32 47.48
C GLN A 561 -41.48 2.12 46.63
N THR A 562 -40.21 2.01 46.98
CA THR A 562 -39.11 2.94 46.73
C THR A 562 -38.80 3.18 45.26
N GLU A 563 -39.32 4.26 44.66
CA GLU A 563 -38.72 4.88 43.47
C GLU A 563 -38.86 6.42 43.53
N THR A 564 -37.79 7.13 43.20
CA THR A 564 -37.71 8.60 43.11
C THR A 564 -38.40 9.11 41.85
N GLY A 565 -39.29 10.11 41.97
CA GLY A 565 -39.94 10.79 40.83
C GLY A 565 -41.46 10.84 40.88
N LEU A 566 -42.06 11.17 42.04
CA LEU A 566 -43.52 11.26 42.17
C LEU A 566 -44.05 12.62 41.71
N MET A 567 -44.86 12.64 40.65
CA MET A 567 -45.81 13.74 40.39
C MET A 567 -47.11 13.43 41.13
N GLY A 568 -47.40 14.15 42.21
CA GLY A 568 -48.60 13.97 43.00
C GLY A 568 -49.87 14.50 42.30
N TYR A 569 -51.03 13.94 42.67
CA TYR A 569 -52.35 14.47 42.30
C TYR A 569 -52.92 15.32 43.45
N ASN A 570 -53.63 16.41 43.13
CA ASN A 570 -54.43 17.18 44.09
C ASN A 570 -55.73 16.44 44.41
N VAL A 571 -56.03 16.25 45.70
CA VAL A 571 -57.35 15.77 46.15
C VAL A 571 -58.31 16.95 46.16
N LEU A 572 -59.27 16.98 45.23
CA LEU A 572 -60.36 17.94 45.24
C LEU A 572 -61.42 17.46 46.23
N ARG A 573 -61.80 18.32 47.20
CA ARG A 573 -62.97 18.06 48.05
C ARG A 573 -64.24 18.30 47.24
N SER A 574 -65.19 17.39 47.27
CA SER A 574 -66.57 17.70 46.89
C SER A 574 -67.23 18.46 48.04
N THR A 575 -67.74 19.66 47.78
CA THR A 575 -68.73 20.29 48.66
C THR A 575 -70.11 19.91 48.15
N GLU A 576 -70.74 18.91 48.74
CA GLU A 576 -72.19 18.95 48.90
C GLU A 576 -72.43 19.44 50.32
N GLU A 577 -73.15 20.56 50.42
CA GLU A 577 -73.63 21.14 51.67
C GLU A 577 -74.64 20.20 52.33
N ASP A 578 -74.48 20.00 53.64
CA ASP A 578 -75.59 19.93 54.59
C ASP A 578 -75.43 21.08 55.59
#